data_AF-A0A965GGH3-F1
#
_entry.id   AF-A0A965GGH3-F1
#
_cell.length_a   1.000
_cell.length_b   1.000
_cell.length_c   1.000
_cell.angle_alpha   90.00
_cell.angle_beta   90.00
_cell.angle_gamma   90.00
#
_symmetry.space_group_name_H-M   'P 1'
#
loop_
_entity.id
_entity.type
_entity.pdbx_description
1 polymer ?
#
loop_
_entity_poly.entity_id
_entity_poly.type
_entity_poly.pdbx_seq_one_letter_code
_entity_poly.pdbx_strand_id
1 'polypeptide(L)'
;MSKKQYFAILDTETTMQNTIADFAIIIVDRQGKIYNQCAVLVADHYGKYELFHDKNANDIWGYAGLNKRKANYVAMLDSGSRMLASVNAVNRWIQQAIGKYNPVLTAYNIAFDADKCEKTAIDISGFSSQFCLWQAAVGNICNTKQYRNFVLENHSFNKVTEYGNMTFSTNAETVAGFIKGEFTLEPHTALEDARDFELPILTEVIKKRNWREKITPYNWREFQVKNHFTAK
;
A
#
# COMPACT_ATOMS: atom_id res chain seq x y z
N MET A 1 6.75 -3.32 32.26
CA MET A 1 5.93 -3.57 31.05
C MET A 1 6.58 -2.84 29.89
N SER A 2 6.87 -3.51 28.77
CA SER A 2 7.41 -2.82 27.60
C SER A 2 6.39 -1.78 27.10
N LYS A 3 6.87 -0.60 26.71
CA LYS A 3 6.00 0.45 26.15
C LYS A 3 5.27 -0.11 24.92
N LYS A 4 3.97 0.13 24.82
CA LYS A 4 3.16 -0.30 23.68
C LYS A 4 3.74 0.30 22.40
N GLN A 5 3.94 -0.56 21.39
CA GLN A 5 4.48 -0.16 20.09
C GLN A 5 3.35 0.07 19.10
N TYR A 6 3.41 1.20 18.38
CA TYR A 6 2.46 1.58 17.35
C TYR A 6 3.13 1.66 15.99
N PHE A 7 2.33 1.47 14.95
CA PHE A 7 2.70 1.64 13.55
C PHE A 7 1.68 2.54 12.87
N ALA A 8 2.14 3.34 11.91
CA ALA A 8 1.30 4.13 11.02
C ALA A 8 1.45 3.53 9.64
N ILE A 9 0.36 2.99 9.09
CA ILE A 9 0.31 2.45 7.72
C ILE A 9 -0.28 3.55 6.84
N LEU A 10 0.52 4.05 5.92
CA LEU A 10 0.17 5.05 4.92
C LEU A 10 -0.12 4.37 3.59
N ASP A 11 -1.18 4.81 2.92
CA ASP A 11 -1.44 4.49 1.52
C ASP A 11 -1.99 5.73 0.80
N THR A 12 -1.73 5.83 -0.51
CA THR A 12 -2.14 6.97 -1.33
C THR A 12 -2.63 6.55 -2.71
N GLU A 13 -3.76 7.12 -3.14
CA GLU A 13 -4.20 7.08 -4.53
C GLU A 13 -3.88 8.41 -5.22
N THR A 14 -3.43 8.32 -6.47
CA THR A 14 -2.73 9.44 -7.11
C THR A 14 -3.48 10.06 -8.29
N THR A 15 -3.03 11.26 -8.64
CA THR A 15 -3.48 12.03 -9.80
C THR A 15 -2.46 11.96 -10.93
N MET A 16 -2.88 12.35 -12.13
CA MET A 16 -1.99 12.52 -13.29
C MET A 16 -0.86 13.54 -13.07
N GLN A 17 -0.97 14.41 -12.05
CA GLN A 17 0.06 15.39 -11.70
C GLN A 17 1.06 14.86 -10.66
N ASN A 18 1.09 13.55 -10.40
CA ASN A 18 1.92 12.95 -9.36
C ASN A 18 1.65 13.51 -7.95
N THR A 19 0.41 13.92 -7.68
CA THR A 19 -0.06 14.36 -6.35
C THR A 19 -1.16 13.43 -5.84
N ILE A 20 -1.52 13.54 -4.57
CA ILE A 20 -2.46 12.63 -3.90
C ILE A 20 -3.91 13.09 -4.10
N ALA A 21 -4.78 12.16 -4.48
CA ALA A 21 -6.22 12.33 -4.57
C ALA A 21 -6.95 11.77 -3.34
N ASP A 22 -6.60 10.55 -2.91
CA ASP A 22 -7.10 9.91 -1.68
C ASP A 22 -5.91 9.59 -0.78
N PHE A 23 -6.00 10.00 0.48
CA PHE A 23 -4.96 9.83 1.47
C PHE A 23 -5.50 9.02 2.64
N ALA A 24 -4.76 8.01 3.08
CA ALA A 24 -5.07 7.32 4.32
C ALA A 24 -3.85 7.05 5.19
N ILE A 25 -4.02 7.22 6.51
CA ILE A 25 -3.14 6.63 7.52
C ILE A 25 -3.98 5.94 8.58
N ILE A 26 -3.65 4.68 8.89
CA ILE A 26 -4.19 3.97 10.06
C ILE A 26 -3.11 3.79 11.13
N ILE A 27 -3.45 4.06 12.38
CA ILE A 27 -2.58 3.83 13.55
C ILE A 27 -2.96 2.51 14.18
N VAL A 28 -2.01 1.57 14.21
CA VAL A 28 -2.25 0.21 14.69
C VAL A 28 -1.23 -0.22 15.73
N ASP A 29 -1.58 -1.20 16.54
CA ASP A 29 -0.63 -1.90 17.40
C ASP A 29 -0.09 -3.18 16.77
N ARG A 30 0.75 -3.92 17.52
CA ARG A 30 1.34 -5.18 17.06
C ARG A 30 0.33 -6.31 16.83
N GLN A 31 -0.86 -6.20 17.42
CA GLN A 31 -1.96 -7.14 17.25
C GLN A 31 -2.84 -6.78 16.05
N GLY A 32 -2.56 -5.66 15.38
CA GLY A 32 -3.34 -5.15 14.27
C GLY A 32 -4.60 -4.40 14.70
N LYS A 33 -4.74 -4.06 16.00
CA LYS A 33 -5.88 -3.25 16.44
C LYS A 33 -5.69 -1.82 15.98
N ILE A 34 -6.68 -1.27 15.28
CA ILE A 34 -6.73 0.13 14.84
C ILE A 34 -7.13 1.02 16.03
N TYR A 35 -6.35 2.07 16.26
CA TYR A 35 -6.50 3.03 17.36
C TYR A 35 -6.92 4.42 16.90
N ASN A 36 -6.59 4.77 15.65
CA ASN A 36 -6.96 6.02 15.02
C ASN A 36 -6.80 5.87 13.51
N GLN A 37 -7.52 6.68 12.74
CA GLN A 37 -7.38 6.70 11.28
C GLN A 37 -7.69 8.08 10.71
N CYS A 38 -7.02 8.42 9.62
CA CYS A 38 -7.38 9.50 8.72
C CYS A 38 -7.58 8.87 7.35
N ALA A 39 -8.69 9.20 6.71
CA ALA A 39 -9.02 8.76 5.36
C ALA A 39 -9.80 9.88 4.71
N VAL A 40 -9.19 10.58 3.76
CA VAL A 40 -9.76 11.79 3.17
C VAL A 40 -9.34 11.94 1.72
N LEU A 41 -10.25 12.47 0.91
CA LEU A 41 -9.89 13.05 -0.37
C LEU A 41 -9.21 14.39 -0.14
N VAL A 42 -8.12 14.63 -0.85
CA VAL A 42 -7.31 15.84 -0.67
C VAL A 42 -7.92 16.98 -1.48
N ALA A 43 -8.47 17.97 -0.77
CA ALA A 43 -9.02 19.17 -1.39
C ALA A 43 -7.94 19.92 -2.20
N ASP A 44 -8.36 20.59 -3.28
CA ASP A 44 -7.49 21.24 -4.27
C ASP A 44 -6.55 20.30 -5.06
N HIS A 45 -6.68 18.98 -4.87
CA HIS A 45 -6.05 17.95 -5.71
C HIS A 45 -7.11 17.02 -6.31
N TYR A 46 -7.91 16.37 -5.47
CA TYR A 46 -9.10 15.63 -5.89
C TYR A 46 -10.13 16.60 -6.51
N GLY A 47 -10.69 16.22 -7.66
CA GLY A 47 -11.62 17.04 -8.44
C GLY A 47 -10.95 18.14 -9.28
N LYS A 48 -9.75 18.58 -8.92
CA LYS A 48 -8.94 19.52 -9.71
C LYS A 48 -8.09 18.81 -10.75
N TYR A 49 -7.41 17.74 -10.35
CA TYR A 49 -6.61 16.90 -11.24
C TYR A 49 -7.30 15.58 -11.48
N GLU A 50 -7.11 15.04 -12.69
CA GLU A 50 -7.63 13.73 -13.03
C GLU A 50 -6.90 12.64 -12.23
N LEU A 51 -7.63 11.62 -11.77
CA LEU A 51 -7.03 10.44 -11.16
C LEU A 51 -6.07 9.78 -12.15
N PHE A 52 -4.99 9.20 -11.64
CA PHE A 52 -4.02 8.48 -12.45
C PHE A 52 -4.71 7.38 -13.26
N HIS A 53 -4.40 7.31 -14.55
CA HIS A 53 -4.87 6.27 -15.47
C HIS A 53 -3.89 6.12 -16.64
N ASP A 54 -3.89 4.95 -17.29
CA ASP A 54 -3.15 4.68 -18.51
C ASP A 54 -4.14 4.50 -19.67
N LYS A 55 -3.96 5.31 -20.72
CA LYS A 55 -4.81 5.28 -21.93
C LYS A 55 -4.65 3.99 -22.72
N ASN A 56 -3.55 3.27 -22.53
CA ASN A 56 -3.28 1.98 -23.17
C ASN A 56 -3.75 0.79 -22.33
N ALA A 57 -4.23 1.03 -21.10
CA ALA A 57 -4.76 -0.01 -20.23
C ALA A 57 -6.25 -0.24 -20.49
N ASN A 58 -6.67 -1.50 -20.37
CA ASN A 58 -8.08 -1.94 -20.48
C ASN A 58 -8.63 -2.50 -19.16
N ASP A 59 -7.90 -2.31 -18.06
CA ASP A 59 -8.23 -2.75 -16.71
C ASP A 59 -8.70 -1.56 -15.83
N ILE A 60 -8.55 -1.66 -14.50
CA ILE A 60 -8.89 -0.59 -13.55
C ILE A 60 -8.12 0.72 -13.79
N TRP A 61 -6.96 0.63 -14.45
CA TRP A 61 -6.16 1.78 -14.84
C TRP A 61 -6.56 2.35 -16.20
N GLY A 62 -7.44 1.68 -16.96
CA GLY A 62 -8.00 2.21 -18.20
C GLY A 62 -9.08 3.27 -18.01
N TYR A 63 -9.60 3.82 -19.11
CA TYR A 63 -10.62 4.88 -19.07
C TYR A 63 -11.94 4.45 -18.41
N ALA A 64 -12.38 3.21 -18.65
CA ALA A 64 -13.56 2.65 -17.98
C ALA A 64 -13.33 2.50 -16.47
N GLY A 65 -12.13 2.06 -16.06
CA GLY A 65 -11.72 1.95 -14.67
C GLY A 65 -11.64 3.31 -13.97
N LEU A 66 -11.10 4.33 -14.65
CA LEU A 66 -11.11 5.72 -14.19
C LEU A 66 -12.52 6.22 -13.87
N ASN A 67 -13.48 6.02 -14.78
CA ASN A 67 -14.86 6.47 -14.57
C ASN A 67 -15.52 5.74 -13.41
N LYS A 68 -15.26 4.43 -13.26
CA LYS A 68 -15.74 3.66 -12.10
C LYS A 68 -15.17 4.18 -10.79
N ARG A 69 -13.85 4.44 -10.72
CA ARG A 69 -13.20 4.99 -9.52
C ARG A 69 -13.72 6.39 -9.18
N LYS A 70 -13.90 7.27 -10.18
CA LYS A 70 -14.53 8.59 -9.98
C LYS A 70 -15.95 8.46 -9.39
N ALA A 71 -16.78 7.59 -9.96
CA ALA A 71 -18.13 7.36 -9.44
C ALA A 71 -18.12 6.78 -8.02
N ASN A 72 -17.18 5.88 -7.72
CA ASN A 72 -17.00 5.32 -6.38
C ASN A 72 -16.66 6.40 -5.35
N TYR A 73 -15.72 7.30 -5.67
CA TYR A 73 -15.37 8.40 -4.76
C TYR A 73 -16.54 9.39 -4.53
N VAL A 74 -17.35 9.65 -5.55
CA VAL A 74 -18.60 10.42 -5.39
C VAL A 74 -19.54 9.70 -4.41
N ALA A 75 -19.78 8.40 -4.59
CA ALA A 75 -20.61 7.63 -3.67
C ALA A 75 -20.04 7.59 -2.24
N MET A 76 -18.72 7.57 -2.08
CA MET A 76 -18.08 7.64 -0.77
C MET A 76 -18.29 8.99 -0.08
N LEU A 77 -18.24 10.09 -0.83
CA LEU A 77 -18.57 11.42 -0.31
C LEU A 77 -20.05 11.52 0.07
N ASP A 78 -20.94 11.04 -0.81
CA ASP A 78 -22.39 11.09 -0.59
C ASP A 78 -22.83 10.26 0.63
N SER A 79 -22.17 9.11 0.86
CA SER A 79 -22.42 8.25 2.02
C SER A 79 -21.74 8.74 3.30
N GLY A 80 -20.81 9.70 3.21
CA GLY A 80 -19.97 10.13 4.33
C GLY A 80 -18.90 9.12 4.76
N SER A 81 -18.69 8.05 3.99
CA SER A 81 -17.59 7.09 4.23
C SER A 81 -16.21 7.66 3.88
N ARG A 82 -16.17 8.74 3.09
CA ARG A 82 -14.99 9.56 2.86
C ARG A 82 -15.34 11.04 3.02
N MET A 83 -14.37 11.84 3.46
CA MET A 83 -14.51 13.30 3.58
C MET A 83 -13.47 14.01 2.72
N LEU A 84 -13.72 15.28 2.41
CA LEU A 84 -12.72 16.17 1.82
C LEU A 84 -11.97 16.93 2.92
N ALA A 85 -10.65 17.02 2.80
CA ALA A 85 -9.83 17.80 3.73
C ALA A 85 -8.70 18.54 3.00
N SER A 86 -8.34 19.72 3.49
CA SER A 86 -7.16 20.43 3.00
C SER A 86 -5.88 19.73 3.45
N VAL A 87 -4.79 19.93 2.69
CA VAL A 87 -3.44 19.47 3.04
C VAL A 87 -3.06 19.90 4.47
N ASN A 88 -3.40 21.13 4.86
CA ASN A 88 -3.15 21.64 6.21
C ASN A 88 -3.90 20.86 7.30
N ALA A 89 -5.13 20.40 7.04
CA ALA A 89 -5.88 19.59 7.99
C ALA A 89 -5.26 18.19 8.13
N VAL A 90 -4.83 17.59 7.01
CA VAL A 90 -4.08 16.31 7.00
C VAL A 90 -2.80 16.44 7.83
N ASN A 91 -1.98 17.46 7.58
CA ASN A 91 -0.73 17.68 8.31
C ASN A 91 -0.97 17.85 9.82
N ARG A 92 -1.99 18.62 10.22
CA ARG A 92 -2.35 18.75 11.65
C ARG A 92 -2.73 17.41 12.27
N TRP A 93 -3.51 16.59 11.55
CA TRP A 93 -3.88 15.26 12.03
C TRP A 93 -2.65 14.36 12.19
N ILE A 94 -1.73 14.37 11.23
CA ILE A 94 -0.47 13.60 11.29
C ILE A 94 0.33 13.99 12.54
N GLN A 95 0.53 15.28 12.80
CA GLN A 95 1.28 15.76 13.97
C GLN A 95 0.61 15.35 15.29
N GLN A 96 -0.73 15.38 15.36
CA GLN A 96 -1.47 14.88 16.53
C GLN A 96 -1.29 13.36 16.70
N ALA A 97 -1.32 12.60 15.61
CA ALA A 97 -1.10 11.16 15.65
C ALA A 97 0.33 10.81 16.10
N ILE A 98 1.34 11.52 15.60
CA ILE A 98 2.74 11.38 16.02
C ILE A 98 2.87 11.68 17.52
N GLY A 99 2.37 12.83 17.98
CA GLY A 99 2.49 13.23 19.38
C GLY A 99 1.79 12.26 20.35
N LYS A 100 0.64 11.70 19.94
CA LYS A 100 -0.16 10.79 20.78
C LYS A 100 0.37 9.36 20.81
N TYR A 101 0.81 8.82 19.67
CA TYR A 101 1.11 7.39 19.53
C TYR A 101 2.60 7.10 19.30
N ASN A 102 3.40 8.08 18.86
CA ASN A 102 4.79 7.92 18.45
C ASN A 102 5.02 6.66 17.60
N PRO A 103 4.28 6.49 16.48
CA PRO A 103 4.29 5.26 15.71
C PRO A 103 5.51 5.18 14.76
N VAL A 104 5.83 3.96 14.32
CA VAL A 104 6.76 3.73 13.19
C VAL A 104 5.97 3.84 11.89
N LEU A 105 6.38 4.71 10.98
CA LEU A 105 5.73 4.86 9.67
C LEU A 105 6.08 3.70 8.74
N THR A 106 5.11 3.25 7.95
CA THR A 106 5.29 2.30 6.87
C THR A 106 4.24 2.54 5.80
N ALA A 107 4.53 2.09 4.60
CA ALA A 107 3.59 1.93 3.49
C ALA A 107 4.07 0.72 2.68
N TYR A 108 3.23 0.15 1.82
CA TYR A 108 3.67 -0.95 0.96
C TYR A 108 4.88 -0.51 0.15
N ASN A 109 4.76 0.63 -0.55
CA ASN A 109 5.88 1.25 -1.26
C ASN A 109 6.18 2.65 -0.73
N ILE A 110 6.75 2.73 0.48
CA ILE A 110 7.04 4.02 1.15
C ILE A 110 7.81 5.04 0.31
N ALA A 111 8.66 4.61 -0.62
CA ALA A 111 9.36 5.54 -1.52
C ALA A 111 8.41 6.22 -2.50
N PHE A 112 7.42 5.47 -3.01
CA PHE A 112 6.34 6.01 -3.84
C PHE A 112 5.46 6.96 -3.02
N ASP A 113 4.92 6.51 -1.89
CA ASP A 113 4.00 7.33 -1.08
C ASP A 113 4.66 8.60 -0.54
N ALA A 114 5.92 8.52 -0.14
CA ALA A 114 6.68 9.70 0.31
C ALA A 114 6.88 10.73 -0.82
N ASP A 115 7.20 10.29 -2.05
CA ASP A 115 7.29 11.16 -3.23
C ASP A 115 5.96 11.88 -3.49
N LYS A 116 4.83 11.19 -3.35
CA LYS A 116 3.50 11.79 -3.54
C LYS A 116 3.13 12.73 -2.40
N CYS A 117 3.48 12.40 -1.17
CA CYS A 117 3.27 13.27 -0.01
C CYS A 117 4.03 14.59 -0.20
N GLU A 118 5.31 14.53 -0.54
CA GLU A 118 6.15 15.72 -0.79
C GLU A 118 5.54 16.62 -1.88
N LYS A 119 5.17 16.05 -3.03
CA LYS A 119 4.55 16.79 -4.15
C LYS A 119 3.18 17.39 -3.82
N THR A 120 2.52 16.87 -2.79
CA THR A 120 1.22 17.36 -2.29
C THR A 120 1.38 18.30 -1.08
N ALA A 121 2.62 18.53 -0.62
CA ALA A 121 2.93 19.22 0.63
C ALA A 121 2.33 18.57 1.89
N ILE A 122 2.10 17.25 1.86
CA ILE A 122 1.76 16.45 3.03
C ILE A 122 3.07 16.08 3.75
N ASP A 123 3.21 16.51 5.01
CA ASP A 123 4.43 16.38 5.78
C ASP A 123 4.42 15.14 6.67
N ILE A 124 5.24 14.16 6.27
CA ILE A 124 5.49 12.93 7.02
C ILE A 124 6.88 12.91 7.69
N SER A 125 7.63 14.02 7.68
CA SER A 125 8.98 14.09 8.24
C SER A 125 9.02 13.97 9.78
N GLY A 126 7.89 14.22 10.45
CA GLY A 126 7.78 14.15 11.90
C GLY A 126 7.83 12.73 12.49
N PHE A 127 7.69 11.67 11.68
CA PHE A 127 7.82 10.30 12.17
C PHE A 127 9.29 9.99 12.48
N SER A 128 9.59 9.58 13.72
CA SER A 128 10.97 9.34 14.17
C SER A 128 11.65 8.12 13.52
N SER A 129 10.87 7.25 12.88
CA SER A 129 11.37 6.03 12.24
C SER A 129 10.37 5.54 11.20
N GLN A 130 10.90 4.95 10.13
CA GLN A 130 10.09 4.36 9.07
C GLN A 130 10.75 3.10 8.48
N PHE A 131 9.98 2.30 7.75
CA PHE A 131 10.49 1.23 6.90
C PHE A 131 9.55 0.98 5.71
N CYS A 132 10.02 0.24 4.70
CA CYS A 132 9.23 -0.15 3.54
C CYS A 132 8.59 -1.53 3.79
N LEU A 133 7.25 -1.62 3.77
CA LEU A 133 6.55 -2.87 4.03
C LEU A 133 6.74 -3.88 2.90
N TRP A 134 6.84 -3.44 1.65
CA TRP A 134 7.14 -4.31 0.52
C TRP A 134 8.52 -4.97 0.68
N GLN A 135 9.55 -4.22 1.04
CA GLN A 135 10.88 -4.80 1.29
C GLN A 135 10.88 -5.75 2.49
N ALA A 136 10.08 -5.45 3.51
CA ALA A 136 9.89 -6.34 4.64
C ALA A 136 9.16 -7.63 4.22
N ALA A 137 8.13 -7.55 3.37
CA ALA A 137 7.44 -8.70 2.81
C ALA A 137 8.36 -9.55 1.92
N VAL A 138 9.16 -8.91 1.06
CA VAL A 138 10.14 -9.58 0.19
C VAL A 138 11.05 -10.51 0.98
N GLY A 139 11.73 -9.99 2.00
CA GLY A 139 12.69 -10.79 2.76
C GLY A 139 12.09 -11.70 3.83
N ASN A 140 10.84 -11.47 4.26
CA ASN A 140 10.18 -12.30 5.29
C ASN A 140 9.15 -13.32 4.75
N ILE A 141 8.64 -13.12 3.53
CA ILE A 141 7.51 -13.87 2.98
C ILE A 141 7.80 -14.33 1.54
N CYS A 142 8.11 -13.42 0.62
CA CYS A 142 8.05 -13.69 -0.82
C CYS A 142 9.09 -14.73 -1.30
N ASN A 143 10.17 -14.92 -0.54
CA ASN A 143 11.21 -15.91 -0.85
C ASN A 143 10.88 -17.34 -0.34
N THR A 144 9.75 -17.55 0.30
CA THR A 144 9.36 -18.88 0.81
C THR A 144 8.78 -19.78 -0.28
N LYS A 145 8.93 -21.10 -0.11
CA LYS A 145 8.32 -22.08 -1.02
C LYS A 145 6.79 -22.02 -0.96
N GLN A 146 6.20 -21.78 0.21
CA GLN A 146 4.74 -21.66 0.34
C GLN A 146 4.20 -20.49 -0.46
N TYR A 147 4.85 -19.32 -0.38
CA TYR A 147 4.44 -18.16 -1.16
C TYR A 147 4.51 -18.43 -2.66
N ARG A 148 5.60 -19.04 -3.15
CA ARG A 148 5.73 -19.39 -4.57
C ARG A 148 4.65 -20.37 -5.04
N ASN A 149 4.28 -21.34 -4.22
CA ASN A 149 3.16 -22.24 -4.54
C ASN A 149 1.85 -21.46 -4.67
N PHE A 150 1.55 -20.54 -3.76
CA PHE A 150 0.36 -19.70 -3.83
C PHE A 150 0.33 -18.85 -5.11
N VAL A 151 1.48 -18.26 -5.49
CA VAL A 151 1.61 -17.53 -6.76
C VAL A 151 1.31 -18.43 -7.95
N LEU A 152 1.84 -19.66 -7.97
CA LEU A 152 1.57 -20.61 -9.05
C LEU A 152 0.07 -20.97 -9.13
N GLU A 153 -0.55 -21.26 -7.99
CA GLU A 153 -1.97 -21.63 -7.89
C GLU A 153 -2.92 -20.53 -8.36
N ASN A 154 -2.54 -19.26 -8.15
CA ASN A 154 -3.34 -18.09 -8.52
C ASN A 154 -2.88 -17.41 -9.81
N HIS A 155 -1.90 -17.98 -10.51
CA HIS A 155 -1.27 -17.40 -11.71
C HIS A 155 -0.80 -15.94 -11.53
N SER A 156 -0.32 -15.59 -10.33
CA SER A 156 0.09 -14.23 -9.97
C SER A 156 1.48 -13.88 -10.55
N PHE A 157 1.58 -13.85 -11.88
CA PHE A 157 2.80 -13.49 -12.60
C PHE A 157 2.67 -12.09 -13.21
N ASN A 158 3.77 -11.33 -13.18
CA ASN A 158 3.83 -10.05 -13.85
C ASN A 158 3.87 -10.25 -15.37
N LYS A 159 3.41 -9.24 -16.14
CA LYS A 159 3.49 -9.26 -17.60
C LYS A 159 4.94 -9.44 -18.06
N VAL A 160 5.13 -10.18 -19.15
CA VAL A 160 6.44 -10.35 -19.78
C VAL A 160 6.92 -8.99 -20.29
N THR A 161 8.13 -8.61 -19.90
CA THR A 161 8.79 -7.39 -20.41
C THR A 161 9.13 -7.53 -21.90
N GLU A 162 9.41 -6.42 -22.59
CA GLU A 162 9.86 -6.44 -23.99
C GLU A 162 11.12 -7.28 -24.23
N TYR A 163 11.95 -7.45 -23.19
CA TYR A 163 13.17 -8.28 -23.21
C TYR A 163 12.92 -9.75 -22.85
N GLY A 164 11.66 -10.19 -22.74
CA GLY A 164 11.29 -11.57 -22.43
C GLY A 164 11.43 -11.96 -20.96
N ASN A 165 11.80 -11.04 -20.06
CA ASN A 165 11.84 -11.33 -18.62
C ASN A 165 10.43 -11.35 -18.03
N MET A 166 10.17 -12.28 -17.12
CA MET A 166 8.91 -12.41 -16.39
C MET A 166 9.21 -12.69 -14.92
N THR A 167 8.53 -11.98 -14.01
CA THR A 167 8.69 -12.16 -12.56
C THR A 167 7.39 -12.66 -11.94
N PHE A 168 7.48 -13.35 -10.81
CA PHE A 168 6.30 -13.61 -9.99
C PHE A 168 5.96 -12.40 -9.12
N SER A 169 4.67 -12.20 -8.85
CA SER A 169 4.19 -11.00 -8.17
C SER A 169 4.69 -10.92 -6.73
N THR A 170 4.98 -9.69 -6.31
CA THR A 170 5.23 -9.30 -4.92
C THR A 170 4.46 -8.03 -4.59
N ASN A 171 3.29 -7.83 -5.22
CA ASN A 171 2.40 -6.72 -4.89
C ASN A 171 1.59 -7.02 -3.61
N ALA A 172 0.95 -5.99 -3.05
CA ALA A 172 0.20 -6.11 -1.81
C ALA A 172 -0.95 -7.12 -1.96
N GLU A 173 -1.75 -7.06 -3.04
CA GLU A 173 -2.79 -8.05 -3.37
C GLU A 173 -2.32 -9.50 -3.22
N THR A 174 -1.20 -9.87 -3.86
CA THR A 174 -0.72 -11.26 -3.87
C THR A 174 -0.19 -11.66 -2.49
N VAL A 175 0.52 -10.77 -1.80
CA VAL A 175 1.06 -11.05 -0.46
C VAL A 175 -0.06 -11.12 0.58
N ALA A 176 -1.02 -10.20 0.55
CA ALA A 176 -2.19 -10.24 1.41
C ALA A 176 -3.04 -11.49 1.13
N GLY A 177 -3.23 -11.83 -0.15
CA GLY A 177 -3.96 -13.04 -0.55
C GLY A 177 -3.31 -14.31 -0.02
N PHE A 178 -1.98 -14.41 -0.09
CA PHE A 178 -1.24 -15.53 0.51
C PHE A 178 -1.48 -15.64 2.02
N ILE A 179 -1.49 -14.50 2.74
CA ILE A 179 -1.69 -14.46 4.19
C ILE A 179 -3.13 -14.84 4.56
N LYS A 180 -4.11 -14.39 3.78
CA LYS A 180 -5.54 -14.66 4.00
C LYS A 180 -5.97 -16.05 3.52
N GLY A 181 -5.20 -16.66 2.62
CA GLY A 181 -5.54 -17.93 1.97
C GLY A 181 -6.51 -17.79 0.79
N GLU A 182 -6.81 -16.57 0.36
CA GLU A 182 -7.72 -16.27 -0.75
C GLU A 182 -7.22 -15.03 -1.51
N PHE A 183 -7.16 -15.12 -2.84
CA PHE A 183 -6.77 -13.98 -3.69
C PHE A 183 -7.97 -13.06 -3.94
N THR A 184 -7.83 -11.78 -3.56
CA THR A 184 -8.81 -10.74 -3.83
C THR A 184 -8.12 -9.53 -4.44
N LEU A 185 -8.83 -8.82 -5.32
CA LEU A 185 -8.33 -7.58 -5.93
C LEU A 185 -8.45 -6.41 -4.95
N GLU A 186 -7.46 -5.52 -4.98
CA GLU A 186 -7.51 -4.25 -4.27
C GLU A 186 -8.60 -3.35 -4.87
N PRO A 187 -9.39 -2.65 -4.03
CA PRO A 187 -10.32 -1.63 -4.49
C PRO A 187 -9.62 -0.38 -5.05
N HIS A 188 -8.32 -0.19 -4.79
CA HIS A 188 -7.56 1.02 -5.14
C HIS A 188 -8.18 2.27 -4.50
N THR A 189 -8.36 2.17 -3.19
CA THR A 189 -8.84 3.23 -2.29
C THR A 189 -8.04 3.18 -1.00
N ALA A 190 -7.49 4.32 -0.58
CA ALA A 190 -6.32 4.30 0.29
C ALA A 190 -6.56 3.69 1.67
N LEU A 191 -7.75 3.92 2.25
CA LEU A 191 -8.09 3.36 3.55
C LEU A 191 -8.26 1.84 3.50
N GLU A 192 -8.94 1.36 2.48
CA GLU A 192 -9.24 -0.06 2.30
C GLU A 192 -7.95 -0.82 2.00
N ASP A 193 -7.05 -0.27 1.19
CA ASP A 193 -5.76 -0.91 0.88
C ASP A 193 -4.86 -0.94 2.12
N ALA A 194 -4.75 0.16 2.86
CA ALA A 194 -4.03 0.20 4.14
C ALA A 194 -4.60 -0.78 5.18
N ARG A 195 -5.93 -0.87 5.31
CA ARG A 195 -6.62 -1.67 6.33
C ARG A 195 -6.72 -3.14 5.98
N ASP A 196 -7.08 -3.44 4.75
CA ASP A 196 -7.47 -4.78 4.34
C ASP A 196 -6.32 -5.52 3.67
N PHE A 197 -5.30 -4.83 3.13
CA PHE A 197 -4.16 -5.45 2.44
C PHE A 197 -2.86 -5.24 3.21
N GLU A 198 -2.47 -4.01 3.49
CA GLU A 198 -1.21 -3.72 4.15
C GLU A 198 -1.16 -4.17 5.62
N LEU A 199 -2.23 -3.94 6.38
CA LEU A 199 -2.28 -4.32 7.80
C LEU A 199 -2.08 -5.84 8.03
N PRO A 200 -2.75 -6.75 7.30
CA PRO A 200 -2.42 -8.18 7.36
C PRO A 200 -0.94 -8.47 7.11
N ILE A 201 -0.34 -7.83 6.09
CA ILE A 201 1.08 -8.00 5.75
C ILE A 201 1.97 -7.52 6.89
N LEU A 202 1.70 -6.33 7.44
CA LEU A 202 2.42 -5.78 8.58
C LEU A 202 2.37 -6.75 9.76
N THR A 203 1.18 -7.19 10.16
CA THR A 203 1.01 -8.05 11.33
C THR A 203 1.71 -9.39 11.17
N GLU A 204 1.74 -9.96 9.96
CA GLU A 204 2.45 -11.20 9.68
C GLU A 204 3.98 -11.02 9.70
N VAL A 205 4.48 -9.93 9.12
CA VAL A 205 5.91 -9.60 9.14
C VAL A 205 6.40 -9.39 10.57
N ILE A 206 5.74 -8.55 11.37
CA ILE A 206 6.25 -8.16 12.69
C ILE A 206 6.12 -9.25 13.76
N LYS A 207 5.36 -10.32 13.50
CA LYS A 207 5.32 -11.53 14.34
C LYS A 207 6.62 -12.34 14.21
N LYS A 208 7.33 -12.24 13.09
CA LYS A 208 8.55 -13.00 12.84
C LYS A 208 9.70 -12.46 13.67
N ARG A 209 10.51 -13.35 14.24
CA ARG A 209 11.74 -12.99 14.95
C ARG A 209 12.71 -12.31 13.98
N ASN A 210 13.31 -11.22 14.43
CA ASN A 210 14.30 -10.42 13.69
C ASN A 210 13.81 -9.97 12.31
N TRP A 211 12.50 -9.71 12.15
CA TRP A 211 11.92 -9.31 10.87
C TRP A 211 12.60 -8.09 10.25
N ARG A 212 13.10 -7.15 11.08
CA ARG A 212 13.82 -5.95 10.64
C ARG A 212 15.16 -6.26 9.96
N GLU A 213 15.89 -7.26 10.46
CA GLU A 213 17.17 -7.69 9.88
C GLU A 213 16.99 -8.38 8.51
N LYS A 214 15.76 -8.81 8.22
CA LYS A 214 15.37 -9.48 6.98
C LYS A 214 14.72 -8.53 5.97
N ILE A 215 14.72 -7.22 6.21
CA ILE A 215 14.23 -6.27 5.21
C ILE A 215 15.20 -6.28 4.04
N THR A 216 14.70 -6.63 2.85
CA THR A 216 15.52 -6.78 1.64
C THR A 216 14.94 -5.92 0.53
N PRO A 217 15.73 -5.00 -0.07
CA PRO A 217 15.32 -4.27 -1.26
C PRO A 217 14.89 -5.23 -2.38
N TYR A 218 13.81 -4.90 -3.08
CA TYR A 218 13.34 -5.71 -4.20
C TYR A 218 14.36 -5.69 -5.35
N ASN A 219 14.74 -6.88 -5.84
CA ASN A 219 15.62 -7.07 -6.98
C ASN A 219 14.94 -7.99 -8.00
N TRP A 220 14.41 -7.42 -9.09
CA TRP A 220 13.63 -8.17 -10.10
C TRP A 220 14.36 -9.41 -10.69
N ARG A 221 15.69 -9.43 -10.67
CA ARG A 221 16.50 -10.57 -11.15
C ARG A 221 16.34 -11.81 -10.26
N GLU A 222 16.07 -11.61 -8.98
CA GLU A 222 15.85 -12.69 -8.01
C GLU A 222 14.43 -13.26 -8.08
N PHE A 223 13.50 -12.57 -8.74
CA PHE A 223 12.09 -12.95 -8.81
C PHE A 223 11.68 -13.54 -10.17
N GLN A 224 12.66 -13.93 -11.00
CA GLN A 224 12.42 -14.47 -12.34
C GLN A 224 11.66 -15.80 -12.31
N VAL A 225 10.56 -15.92 -13.04
CA VAL A 225 9.75 -17.16 -13.08
C VAL A 225 10.59 -18.36 -13.50
N LYS A 226 11.40 -18.22 -14.55
CA LYS A 226 12.29 -19.28 -15.06
C LYS A 226 13.29 -19.83 -14.04
N ASN A 227 13.59 -19.08 -12.97
CA ASN A 227 14.54 -19.50 -11.93
C ASN A 227 13.86 -20.26 -10.78
N HIS A 228 12.53 -20.18 -10.68
CA HIS A 228 11.78 -20.61 -9.49
C HIS A 228 10.70 -21.65 -9.77
N PHE A 229 10.32 -21.82 -11.03
CA PHE A 229 9.26 -22.74 -11.45
C PHE A 229 9.75 -23.65 -12.56
N THR A 230 9.43 -24.94 -12.47
CA THR A 230 9.81 -25.98 -13.43
C THR A 230 8.58 -26.77 -13.83
N ALA A 231 8.50 -27.18 -15.10
CA ALA A 231 7.46 -28.09 -15.59
C ALA A 231 7.54 -29.43 -14.83
N LYS A 232 6.38 -30.02 -14.54
CA LYS A 232 6.27 -31.35 -13.92
C LYS A 232 6.08 -32.42 -14.98
#